data_AF-A0A7Y1UTG3-F1
#
_entry.id   AF-A0A7Y1UTG3-F1
#
_cell.length_a   1.000
_cell.length_b   1.000
_cell.length_c   1.000
_cell.angle_alpha   90.00
_cell.angle_beta   90.00
_cell.angle_gamma   90.00
#
_symmetry.space_group_name_H-M   'P 1'
#
loop_
_entity.id
_entity.type
_entity.pdbx_description
1 polymer ?
#
loop_
_entity_poly.entity_id
_entity_poly.type
_entity_poly.pdbx_seq_one_letter_code
_entity_poly.pdbx_strand_id
1 'polypeptide(L)' 'MPVRPLRHIGDPVLRRPTTSVESAAVTSPEIQSLIADLVDTMDDANGSGIAANQIGVSVA' A
#
# COMPACT_ATOMS: atom_id res chain seq x y z
N MET A 1 -13.85 -0.18 4.38
CA MET A 1 -14.04 0.63 3.15
C MET A 1 -12.85 0.30 2.25
N PRO A 2 -12.43 1.06 1.22
CA PRO A 2 -12.14 0.46 -0.08
C PRO A 2 -10.95 -0.53 -0.04
N VAL A 3 -11.28 -1.82 0.00
CA VAL A 3 -10.37 -2.91 -0.28
C VAL A 3 -9.82 -2.71 -1.69
N ARG A 4 -8.50 -2.66 -1.81
CA ARG A 4 -7.83 -2.49 -3.09
C ARG A 4 -7.47 -3.85 -3.70
N PRO A 5 -7.50 -3.98 -5.03
CA PRO A 5 -7.09 -5.21 -5.69
C PRO A 5 -5.60 -5.47 -5.44
N LEU A 6 -5.30 -6.68 -4.96
CA LEU A 6 -3.93 -7.13 -4.77
C LEU A 6 -3.23 -7.34 -6.12
N ARG A 7 -1.97 -6.91 -6.19
CA ARG A 7 -1.07 -7.21 -7.30
C ARG A 7 -0.46 -8.59 -7.09
N HIS A 8 -0.35 -9.34 -8.18
CA HIS A 8 0.20 -10.68 -8.17
C HIS A 8 1.54 -10.74 -8.90
N ILE A 9 2.25 -11.84 -8.70
CA ILE A 9 3.55 -12.11 -9.35
C ILE A 9 3.44 -11.86 -10.86
N GLY A 10 4.34 -11.04 -11.38
CA GLY A 10 4.34 -10.61 -12.77
C GLY A 10 4.11 -9.10 -12.93
N ASP A 11 3.40 -8.47 -11.98
CA ASP A 11 3.23 -7.01 -12.00
C ASP A 11 4.59 -6.29 -11.79
N PRO A 12 5.01 -5.40 -12.71
CA PRO A 12 6.26 -4.67 -12.60
C PRO A 12 6.42 -3.87 -11.30
N VAL A 13 5.32 -3.42 -10.67
CA VAL A 13 5.36 -2.66 -9.42
C VAL A 13 5.99 -3.46 -8.27
N LEU A 14 5.84 -4.79 -8.30
CA LEU A 14 6.40 -5.71 -7.29
C LEU A 14 7.89 -5.99 -7.50
N ARG A 15 8.49 -5.50 -8.60
CA ARG A 15 9.90 -5.71 -8.95
C ARG A 15 10.71 -4.42 -9.04
N ARG A 16 10.14 -3.29 -8.61
CA ARG A 16 10.80 -1.99 -8.60
C ARG A 16 10.96 -1.49 -7.17
N PRO A 17 12.06 -0.79 -6.86
CA PRO A 17 12.17 -0.07 -5.60
C PRO A 17 11.02 0.94 -5.44
N THR A 18 10.51 1.06 -4.23
CA THR A 18 9.54 2.09 -3.85
C THR A 18 10.25 3.41 -3.53
N THR A 19 9.49 4.50 -3.56
CA THR A 19 9.99 5.83 -3.16
C THR A 19 9.70 6.08 -1.69
N SER A 20 10.67 6.60 -0.94
CA SER A 20 10.47 6.95 0.46
C SER A 20 9.40 8.04 0.60
N VAL A 21 8.48 7.86 1.54
CA VAL A 21 7.62 8.93 2.02
C VAL A 21 8.45 9.84 2.93
N GLU A 22 8.34 11.15 2.70
CA GLU A 22 8.93 12.15 3.59
C GLU A 22 8.25 12.12 4.96
N SER A 23 9.01 12.20 6.05
CA SER A 23 8.45 12.10 7.42
C SER A 23 7.36 13.14 7.69
N ALA A 24 7.47 14.33 7.10
CA ALA A 24 6.46 15.38 7.23
C ALA A 24 5.13 15.07 6.51
N ALA A 25 5.15 14.17 5.52
CA ALA A 25 3.97 13.76 4.77
C ALA A 25 3.20 12.60 5.42
N VAL A 26 3.74 11.96 6.46
CA VAL A 26 3.09 10.81 7.13
C VAL A 26 1.70 11.17 7.66
N THR A 27 1.53 12.40 8.14
CA THR A 27 0.25 12.91 8.66
C THR A 27 -0.63 13.56 7.59
N SER A 28 -0.21 13.56 6.33
CA SER A 28 -1.00 14.14 5.25
C SER A 28 -2.28 13.31 5.01
N PRO A 29 -3.39 13.93 4.57
CA PRO A 29 -4.63 13.21 4.28
C PRO A 29 -4.44 12.06 3.28
N GLU A 30 -3.54 12.22 2.30
CA GLU A 30 -3.27 11.24 1.26
C GLU A 30 -2.58 10.00 1.82
N ILE A 31 -1.55 10.17 2.67
CA ILE A 31 -0.86 9.05 3.31
C ILE A 31 -1.75 8.37 4.33
N GLN A 32 -2.54 9.13 5.09
CA GLN A 32 -3.51 8.55 6.02
C GLN A 32 -4.57 7.72 5.30
N SER A 33 -5.07 8.18 4.14
CA SER A 33 -5.98 7.39 3.31
C SER A 33 -5.30 6.13 2.76
N LEU A 34 -4.04 6.20 2.35
CA LEU A 34 -3.29 5.02 1.89
C LEU A 34 -3.11 3.99 3.01
N ILE A 35 -2.81 4.44 4.23
CA ILE A 35 -2.69 3.57 5.40
C ILE A 35 -4.02 2.88 5.69
N ALA A 36 -5.15 3.61 5.63
CA ALA A 36 -6.47 3.03 5.79
C ALA A 36 -6.77 1.95 4.72
N ASP A 37 -6.46 2.23 3.46
CA ASP A 37 -6.62 1.27 2.37
C ASP A 37 -5.76 0.01 2.57
N LEU A 38 -4.55 0.16 3.12
CA LEU A 38 -3.67 -0.96 3.45
C LEU A 38 -4.23 -1.83 4.57
N VAL A 39 -4.69 -1.22 5.66
CA VAL A 39 -5.30 -1.95 6.79
C VAL A 39 -6.55 -2.70 6.32
N ASP A 40 -7.47 -2.01 5.64
CA ASP A 40 -8.71 -2.62 5.14
C ASP A 40 -8.42 -3.79 4.18
N THR A 41 -7.44 -3.65 3.29
CA THR A 41 -7.07 -4.69 2.32
C THR A 41 -6.36 -5.88 2.98
N MET A 42 -5.52 -5.63 3.99
CA MET A 42 -4.84 -6.68 4.75
C MET A 42 -5.85 -7.55 5.50
N ASP A 43 -6.83 -6.92 6.16
CA ASP A 43 -7.86 -7.61 6.92
C ASP A 43 -8.76 -8.45 5.99
N ASP A 44 -9.19 -7.90 4.85
CA ASP A 44 -9.98 -8.64 3.85
C ASP A 44 -9.23 -9.86 3.28
N ALA A 45 -7.92 -9.72 3.07
CA ALA A 45 -7.06 -10.80 2.60
C ALA A 45 -6.70 -11.83 3.70
N ASN A 46 -7.16 -11.63 4.95
CA ASN A 46 -6.74 -12.41 6.13
C ASN A 46 -5.20 -12.48 6.27
N GLY A 47 -4.52 -11.37 5.96
CA GLY A 47 -3.06 -11.24 6.01
C GLY A 47 -2.54 -10.77 7.37
N SER A 48 -1.24 -10.94 7.61
CA SER A 48 -0.56 -10.42 8.82
C SER A 48 0.33 -9.20 8.53
N GLY A 49 0.35 -8.73 7.30
CA GLY A 49 1.12 -7.58 6.84
C GLY A 49 0.91 -7.36 5.35
N ILE A 50 1.03 -6.09 4.92
CA ILE A 50 0.88 -5.69 3.53
C ILE A 50 1.78 -4.47 3.24
N ALA A 51 2.27 -4.36 2.01
CA ALA A 51 3.03 -3.21 1.53
C ALA A 51 2.26 -2.42 0.46
N ALA A 52 2.53 -1.11 0.35
CA ALA A 52 1.86 -0.21 -0.60
C ALA A 52 1.94 -0.69 -2.07
N ASN A 53 3.06 -1.27 -2.48
CA ASN A 53 3.21 -1.75 -3.85
C ASN A 53 2.31 -2.97 -4.16
N GLN A 54 1.90 -3.74 -3.14
CA GLN A 54 0.94 -4.85 -3.29
C GLN A 54 -0.47 -4.38 -3.63
N ILE A 55 -0.79 -3.10 -3.43
CA ILE A 55 -2.03 -2.45 -3.89
C ILE A 55 -1.78 -1.49 -5.06
N GLY A 56 -0.60 -1.56 -5.68
CA GLY A 56 -0.20 -0.77 -6.85
C GLY A 56 0.33 0.63 -6.55
N VAL A 57 0.72 0.93 -5.31
CA VAL A 57 1.26 2.25 -4.92
C VAL A 57 2.75 2.13 -4.59
N SER A 58 3.62 2.78 -5.36
CA SER A 58 5.09 2.63 -5.24
C SER A 58 5.73 3.56 -4.19
N VAL A 59 5.28 3.50 -2.94
CA VAL A 59 5.88 4.25 -1.81
C VAL A 59 6.25 3.36 -0.64
N ALA A 60 7.18 3.77 0.21
CA ALA A 60 7.59 3.10 1.44
C ALA A 60 7.80 4.09 2.59
#